data_AF-Q561R0-F1
#
_entry.id   AF-Q561R0-F1
#
_cell.length_a   1.000
_cell.length_b   1.000
_cell.length_c   1.000
_cell.angle_alpha   90.00
_cell.angle_beta   90.00
_cell.angle_gamma   90.00
#
_symmetry.space_group_name_H-M   'P 1'
#
loop_
_entity.id
_entity.type
_entity.pdbx_description
1 polymer ?
#
loop_
_entity_poly.entity_id
_entity_poly.type
_entity_poly.pdbx_seq_one_letter_code
_entity_poly.pdbx_strand_id
1 'polypeptide(L)'
;MRLPLPLLLLFGCRAILGSFGDRVSLSATAPTLDDEEKYASHMPTHLRCDACRAVAYQMGQHLAKAEAKSHTPDSSGSQELSESTYTDVLDRTCSQNWQSYGVQEVNQMKRLMGPGLSKGPEPSISVMITGGPWPNRLSMTCFHYLGEFGEDQIYEAYRQGHETLEALLCGGTHGSCSQEIPAQREEL
;
A
#
# COMPACT_ATOMS: atom_id res chain seq x y z
N MET A 1 -46.17 -38.58 -39.33
CA MET A 1 -47.06 -37.82 -40.24
C MET A 1 -46.90 -36.34 -39.93
N ARG A 2 -47.06 -35.50 -40.96
CA ARG A 2 -46.89 -34.04 -40.98
C ARG A 2 -48.03 -33.28 -40.26
N LEU A 3 -47.77 -31.98 -40.03
CA LEU A 3 -48.68 -30.81 -39.90
C LEU A 3 -49.36 -30.55 -38.54
N PRO A 4 -49.86 -29.32 -38.26
CA PRO A 4 -49.37 -27.96 -38.57
C PRO A 4 -49.40 -26.99 -37.35
N LEU A 5 -48.86 -25.79 -37.57
CA LEU A 5 -48.98 -24.56 -36.77
C LEU A 5 -50.45 -24.09 -36.61
N PRO A 6 -50.83 -23.58 -35.42
CA PRO A 6 -51.32 -22.19 -35.29
C PRO A 6 -50.73 -21.54 -34.02
N LEU A 7 -49.98 -20.44 -34.07
CA LEU A 7 -50.39 -19.03 -34.23
C LEU A 7 -51.51 -18.54 -33.28
N LEU A 8 -51.12 -17.58 -32.43
CA LEU A 8 -51.89 -16.60 -31.63
C LEU A 8 -52.48 -17.02 -30.27
N LEU A 9 -51.96 -16.37 -29.20
CA LEU A 9 -52.67 -15.49 -28.23
C LEU A 9 -51.71 -15.22 -27.04
N LEU A 10 -50.92 -14.14 -27.07
CA LEU A 10 -51.24 -12.85 -26.43
C LEU A 10 -51.85 -12.98 -25.02
N PHE A 11 -51.01 -13.22 -24.01
CA PHE A 11 -51.30 -12.79 -22.63
C PHE A 11 -50.04 -12.19 -21.98
N GLY A 12 -49.98 -10.85 -22.04
CA GLY A 12 -49.52 -9.98 -20.96
C GLY A 12 -48.24 -10.33 -20.23
N CYS A 13 -47.08 -10.17 -20.86
CA CYS A 13 -45.88 -9.78 -20.10
C CYS A 13 -46.07 -8.32 -19.69
N ARG A 14 -46.58 -8.14 -18.46
CA ARG A 14 -46.64 -6.87 -17.75
C ARG A 14 -45.25 -6.24 -17.86
N ALA A 15 -45.15 -5.20 -18.71
CA ALA A 15 -43.96 -4.40 -18.83
C ALA A 15 -43.70 -3.79 -17.45
N ILE A 16 -42.75 -4.39 -16.73
CA ILE A 16 -42.14 -3.78 -15.56
C ILE A 16 -41.50 -2.51 -16.13
N LEU A 17 -42.19 -1.38 -15.94
CA LEU A 17 -41.66 -0.07 -16.22
C LEU A 17 -40.28 -0.03 -15.56
N GLY A 18 -39.24 0.00 -16.39
CA GLY A 18 -37.87 0.15 -15.94
C GLY A 18 -37.83 1.39 -15.08
N SER A 19 -37.52 1.20 -13.80
CA SER A 19 -37.11 2.30 -12.94
C SER A 19 -35.97 2.99 -13.66
N PHE A 20 -36.18 4.26 -14.04
CA PHE A 20 -35.12 5.13 -14.54
C PHE A 20 -34.05 5.15 -13.46
N GLY A 21 -32.94 4.46 -13.73
CA GLY A 21 -31.87 4.24 -12.76
C GLY A 21 -31.49 5.55 -12.09
N ASP A 22 -31.49 5.53 -10.76
CA ASP A 22 -30.94 6.60 -9.95
C ASP A 22 -29.56 6.97 -10.50
N ARG A 23 -29.47 8.16 -11.10
CA ARG A 23 -28.19 8.73 -11.51
C ARG A 23 -27.46 9.12 -10.23
N VAL A 24 -26.77 8.17 -9.61
CA VAL A 24 -25.83 8.46 -8.54
C VAL A 24 -24.75 9.38 -9.11
N SER A 25 -24.72 10.63 -8.65
CA SER A 25 -23.67 11.57 -9.04
C SER A 25 -22.37 11.15 -8.36
N LEU A 26 -21.47 10.60 -9.16
CA LEU A 26 -20.14 10.20 -8.76
C LEU A 26 -19.25 11.45 -8.72
N SER A 27 -18.84 11.87 -7.53
CA SER A 27 -17.91 12.99 -7.34
C SER A 27 -16.70 12.51 -6.55
N ALA A 28 -15.51 12.88 -7.00
CA ALA A 28 -14.27 12.66 -6.28
C ALA A 28 -13.34 13.85 -6.51
N THR A 29 -12.71 14.31 -5.43
CA THR A 29 -11.80 15.46 -5.43
C THR A 29 -10.40 14.97 -5.17
N ALA A 30 -9.43 15.47 -5.94
CA ALA A 30 -8.02 15.20 -5.67
C ALA A 30 -7.58 15.91 -4.38
N PRO A 31 -6.73 15.29 -3.54
CA PRO A 31 -6.19 15.93 -2.35
C PRO A 31 -5.48 17.24 -2.69
N THR A 32 -5.77 18.31 -1.95
CA THR A 32 -5.08 19.59 -2.11
C THR A 32 -3.74 19.56 -1.40
N LEU A 33 -2.64 19.56 -2.16
CA LEU A 33 -1.31 19.54 -1.57
C LEU A 33 -0.90 20.91 -1.01
N ASP A 34 -0.23 20.93 0.14
CA ASP A 34 0.42 22.13 0.69
C ASP A 34 1.82 22.35 0.09
N ASP A 35 2.54 23.37 0.54
CA ASP A 35 3.85 23.73 -0.01
C ASP A 35 4.94 22.73 0.39
N GLU A 36 4.88 22.15 1.60
CA GLU A 36 5.83 21.12 2.01
C GLU A 36 5.65 19.87 1.13
N GLU A 37 4.42 19.42 0.96
CA GLU A 37 4.07 18.26 0.15
C GLU A 37 4.43 18.44 -1.32
N LYS A 38 4.33 19.64 -1.87
CA LYS A 38 4.71 19.93 -3.26
C LYS A 38 6.21 19.99 -3.47
N TYR A 39 6.95 20.63 -2.55
CA TYR A 39 8.30 21.11 -2.85
C TYR A 39 9.40 20.57 -1.93
N ALA A 40 9.08 20.09 -0.73
CA ALA A 40 10.10 19.55 0.17
C ALA A 40 10.74 18.27 -0.40
N SER A 41 12.02 18.04 -0.16
CA SER A 41 12.65 16.78 -0.57
C SER A 41 12.27 15.62 0.34
N HIS A 42 12.05 15.87 1.64
CA HIS A 42 11.78 14.84 2.65
C HIS A 42 10.31 14.44 2.75
N MET A 43 10.03 13.33 3.43
CA MET A 43 8.67 12.88 3.73
C MET A 43 8.03 13.77 4.82
N PRO A 44 6.87 14.42 4.55
CA PRO A 44 6.15 15.21 5.54
C PRO A 44 5.82 14.39 6.78
N THR A 45 5.85 15.03 7.96
CA THR A 45 5.73 14.34 9.26
C THR A 45 4.50 13.44 9.35
N HIS A 46 3.34 13.92 8.90
CA HIS A 46 2.07 13.18 8.98
C HIS A 46 1.99 11.95 8.06
N LEU A 47 2.92 11.81 7.10
CA LEU A 47 3.00 10.65 6.19
C LEU A 47 4.13 9.67 6.55
N ARG A 48 4.95 9.98 7.56
CA ARG A 48 6.13 9.16 7.88
C ARG A 48 5.76 7.75 8.35
N CYS A 49 4.69 7.58 9.12
CA CYS A 49 4.24 6.25 9.55
C CYS A 49 3.84 5.39 8.36
N ASP A 50 3.04 5.92 7.43
CA ASP A 50 2.66 5.18 6.23
C ASP A 50 3.87 4.89 5.34
N ALA A 51 4.78 5.85 5.20
CA ALA A 51 6.03 5.64 4.46
C ALA A 51 6.86 4.50 5.06
N CYS A 52 6.95 4.45 6.40
CA CYS A 52 7.66 3.39 7.10
C CYS A 52 7.04 2.01 6.84
N ARG A 53 5.72 1.89 6.99
CA ARG A 53 4.98 0.65 6.72
C ARG A 53 5.16 0.20 5.27
N ALA A 54 5.13 1.13 4.32
CA ALA A 54 5.38 0.83 2.91
C ALA A 54 6.79 0.28 2.69
N VAL A 55 7.81 0.86 3.33
CA VAL A 55 9.19 0.37 3.24
C VAL A 55 9.33 -1.01 3.88
N ALA A 56 8.82 -1.20 5.11
CA ALA A 56 8.84 -2.48 5.81
C ALA A 56 8.18 -3.59 4.99
N TYR A 57 7.02 -3.30 4.40
CA TYR A 57 6.33 -4.22 3.50
C TYR A 57 7.18 -4.58 2.29
N GLN A 58 7.76 -3.60 1.61
CA GLN A 58 8.58 -3.86 0.43
C GLN A 58 9.84 -4.65 0.75
N MET A 59 10.56 -4.32 1.83
CA MET A 59 11.72 -5.08 2.29
C MET A 59 11.34 -6.55 2.54
N GLY A 60 10.28 -6.80 3.30
CA GLY A 60 9.80 -8.16 3.56
C GLY A 60 9.42 -8.91 2.28
N GLN A 61 8.72 -8.27 1.34
CA GLN A 61 8.30 -8.92 0.09
C GLN A 61 9.48 -9.28 -0.82
N HIS A 62 10.48 -8.40 -0.93
CA HIS A 62 11.66 -8.67 -1.76
C HIS A 62 12.58 -9.73 -1.12
N LEU A 63 12.73 -9.71 0.20
CA LEU A 63 13.44 -10.76 0.94
C LEU A 63 12.75 -12.11 0.80
N ALA A 64 11.43 -12.20 1.02
CA ALA A 64 10.67 -13.44 0.85
C ALA A 64 10.75 -13.98 -0.58
N LYS A 65 10.74 -13.10 -1.58
CA LYS A 65 10.92 -13.49 -2.99
C LYS A 65 12.33 -13.97 -3.29
N ALA A 66 13.34 -13.44 -2.61
CA ALA A 66 14.72 -13.88 -2.75
C ALA A 66 14.94 -15.24 -2.07
N GLU A 67 14.42 -15.40 -0.84
CA GLU A 67 14.40 -16.68 -0.13
C GLU A 67 13.76 -17.73 -1.01
N ALA A 68 12.52 -17.56 -1.47
CA ALA A 68 11.83 -18.56 -2.29
C ALA A 68 12.58 -19.01 -3.57
N LYS A 69 13.58 -18.26 -4.04
CA LYS A 69 14.41 -18.60 -5.21
C LYS A 69 15.70 -19.35 -4.86
N SER A 70 16.20 -19.32 -3.63
CA SER A 70 17.50 -19.91 -3.29
C SER A 70 17.38 -21.43 -3.15
N HIS A 71 17.85 -22.23 -4.11
CA HIS A 71 17.61 -23.69 -4.11
C HIS A 71 18.36 -24.48 -3.01
N THR A 72 18.90 -23.79 -2.01
CA THR A 72 19.72 -24.32 -0.92
C THR A 72 18.97 -24.15 0.41
N PRO A 73 18.18 -25.13 0.85
CA PRO A 73 17.82 -25.21 2.26
C PRO A 73 19.11 -25.38 3.08
N ASP A 74 19.24 -24.64 4.17
CA ASP A 74 20.31 -24.84 5.13
C ASP A 74 20.12 -26.17 5.90
N SER A 75 21.05 -26.48 6.81
CA SER A 75 21.00 -27.66 7.68
C SER A 75 19.78 -27.72 8.62
N SER A 76 19.08 -26.61 8.81
CA SER A 76 17.85 -26.49 9.61
C SER A 76 16.57 -26.58 8.77
N GLY A 77 16.68 -26.72 7.44
CA GLY A 77 15.55 -26.68 6.52
C GLY A 77 15.00 -25.27 6.27
N SER A 78 15.71 -24.24 6.76
CA SER A 78 15.39 -22.84 6.54
C SER A 78 16.19 -22.31 5.34
N GLN A 79 15.58 -21.40 4.59
CA GLN A 79 16.16 -20.92 3.34
C GLN A 79 16.87 -19.59 3.58
N GLU A 80 17.94 -19.62 4.39
CA GLU A 80 18.70 -18.41 4.75
C GLU A 80 19.52 -17.88 3.55
N LEU A 81 19.39 -16.60 3.27
CA LEU A 81 20.21 -15.87 2.29
C LEU A 81 21.60 -15.59 2.85
N SER A 82 22.62 -15.65 1.99
CA SER A 82 23.94 -15.13 2.34
C SER A 82 23.91 -13.62 2.55
N GLU A 83 24.86 -13.11 3.34
CA GLU A 83 25.08 -11.67 3.55
C GLU A 83 25.05 -10.86 2.25
N SER A 84 25.91 -11.24 1.30
CA SER A 84 25.93 -10.62 -0.03
C SER A 84 24.56 -10.62 -0.73
N THR A 85 23.74 -11.66 -0.52
CA THR A 85 22.46 -11.78 -1.20
C THR A 85 21.40 -10.88 -0.55
N TYR A 86 21.27 -10.87 0.78
CA TYR A 86 20.26 -10.02 1.42
C TYR A 86 20.63 -8.54 1.33
N THR A 87 21.92 -8.18 1.40
CA THR A 87 22.39 -6.81 1.19
C THR A 87 22.01 -6.32 -0.22
N ASP A 88 22.30 -7.10 -1.26
CA ASP A 88 21.90 -6.79 -2.63
C ASP A 88 20.38 -6.69 -2.81
N VAL A 89 19.60 -7.48 -2.06
CA VAL A 89 18.13 -7.43 -2.11
C VAL A 89 17.60 -6.15 -1.47
N LEU A 90 18.14 -5.77 -0.33
CA LEU A 90 17.76 -4.56 0.41
C LEU A 90 18.11 -3.28 -0.38
N ASP A 91 19.33 -3.19 -0.93
CA ASP A 91 19.74 -2.06 -1.78
C ASP A 91 18.84 -1.89 -3.01
N ARG A 92 18.50 -3.01 -3.68
CA ARG A 92 17.59 -3.00 -4.82
C ARG A 92 16.16 -2.65 -4.43
N THR A 93 15.74 -3.01 -3.22
CA THR A 93 14.43 -2.62 -2.69
C THR A 93 14.33 -1.10 -2.54
N CYS A 94 15.38 -0.44 -2.03
CA CYS A 94 15.38 1.01 -1.89
C CYS A 94 15.46 1.74 -3.24
N SER A 95 16.16 1.16 -4.22
CA SER A 95 16.29 1.69 -5.58
C SER A 95 15.12 1.33 -6.51
N GLN A 96 14.09 0.63 -6.02
CA GLN A 96 13.00 0.15 -6.86
C GLN A 96 12.13 1.28 -7.40
N ASN A 97 11.21 0.92 -8.30
CA ASN A 97 10.18 1.85 -8.75
C ASN A 97 9.04 1.98 -7.72
N TRP A 98 8.97 3.14 -7.07
CA TRP A 98 7.96 3.47 -6.07
C TRP A 98 6.70 4.16 -6.64
N GLN A 99 6.49 4.17 -7.97
CA GLN A 99 5.35 4.86 -8.62
C GLN A 99 3.97 4.32 -8.24
N SER A 100 3.87 3.09 -7.72
CA SER A 100 2.61 2.52 -7.24
C SER A 100 2.10 3.16 -5.95
N TYR A 101 2.90 4.01 -5.32
CA TYR A 101 2.53 4.74 -4.12
C TYR A 101 2.11 6.18 -4.46
N GLY A 102 1.15 6.69 -3.70
CA GLY A 102 0.64 8.04 -3.87
C GLY A 102 -0.10 8.53 -2.64
N VAL A 103 -0.58 9.77 -2.67
CA VAL A 103 -1.32 10.37 -1.57
C VAL A 103 -2.80 10.43 -1.91
N GLN A 104 -3.63 10.07 -0.94
CA GLN A 104 -5.09 10.13 -1.01
C GLN A 104 -5.63 10.80 0.25
N GLU A 105 -6.72 11.54 0.13
CA GLU A 105 -7.44 12.06 1.29
C GLU A 105 -8.48 11.04 1.77
N VAL A 106 -8.37 10.62 3.02
CA VAL A 106 -9.30 9.72 3.71
C VAL A 106 -9.70 10.39 5.02
N ASN A 107 -11.00 10.61 5.22
CA ASN A 107 -11.53 11.30 6.41
C ASN A 107 -10.82 12.64 6.68
N GLN A 108 -10.66 13.48 5.64
CA GLN A 108 -10.00 14.79 5.71
C GLN A 108 -8.51 14.76 6.10
N MET A 109 -7.91 13.57 6.17
CA MET A 109 -6.48 13.39 6.37
C MET A 109 -5.85 12.79 5.13
N LYS A 110 -4.72 13.37 4.71
CA LYS A 110 -3.91 12.80 3.65
C LYS A 110 -3.17 11.59 4.20
N ARG A 111 -3.29 10.47 3.52
CA ARG A 111 -2.60 9.22 3.80
C ARG A 111 -1.81 8.80 2.58
N LEU A 112 -0.68 8.16 2.82
CA LEU A 112 0.01 7.46 1.74
C LEU A 112 -0.76 6.17 1.45
N MET A 113 -0.85 5.82 0.18
CA MET A 113 -1.58 4.67 -0.33
C MET A 113 -0.70 3.87 -1.26
N GLY A 114 -0.85 2.54 -1.25
CA GLY A 114 -0.08 1.64 -2.09
C GLY A 114 0.02 0.23 -1.49
N PRO A 115 0.84 -0.66 -2.10
CA PRO A 115 1.06 -2.00 -1.58
C PRO A 115 1.55 -1.99 -0.12
N GLY A 116 0.97 -2.85 0.73
CA GLY A 116 1.32 -2.93 2.15
C GLY A 116 0.62 -1.92 3.06
N LEU A 117 -0.13 -0.96 2.49
CA LEU A 117 -0.87 0.02 3.28
C LEU A 117 -2.35 -0.35 3.34
N SER A 118 -2.91 -0.32 4.55
CA SER A 118 -4.32 -0.58 4.78
C SER A 118 -5.17 0.46 4.09
N LYS A 119 -6.07 -0.01 3.23
CA LYS A 119 -7.17 0.79 2.73
C LYS A 119 -8.15 0.91 3.88
N GLY A 120 -8.39 2.12 4.38
CA GLY A 120 -9.52 2.37 5.28
C GLY A 120 -10.85 2.01 4.59
N PRO A 121 -12.00 2.39 5.16
CA PRO A 121 -13.24 2.41 4.39
C PRO A 121 -13.03 3.34 3.19
N GLU A 122 -12.77 2.76 2.02
CA GLU A 122 -12.59 3.54 0.79
C GLU A 122 -13.93 4.20 0.44
N PRO A 123 -13.93 5.50 0.11
CA PRO A 123 -15.07 6.06 -0.60
C PRO A 123 -15.29 5.24 -1.88
N SER A 124 -16.53 5.18 -2.37
CA SER A 124 -16.82 4.48 -3.64
C SER A 124 -15.97 5.00 -4.81
N ILE A 125 -15.51 6.25 -4.72
CA ILE A 125 -14.57 6.87 -5.65
C ILE A 125 -13.64 7.79 -4.87
N SER A 126 -12.35 7.57 -5.01
CA SER A 126 -11.29 8.43 -4.49
C SER A 126 -10.25 8.69 -5.57
N VAL A 127 -9.54 9.82 -5.44
CA VAL A 127 -8.43 10.16 -6.33
C VAL A 127 -7.14 10.09 -5.54
N MET A 128 -6.21 9.26 -6.02
CA MET A 128 -4.86 9.17 -5.49
C MET A 128 -3.89 9.90 -6.42
N ILE A 129 -3.08 10.80 -5.86
CA ILE A 129 -2.00 11.48 -6.59
C ILE A 129 -0.74 10.63 -6.48
N THR A 130 -0.41 9.90 -7.54
CA THR A 130 0.82 9.13 -7.68
C THR A 130 1.94 9.93 -8.32
N GLY A 131 3.18 9.47 -8.17
CA GLY A 131 4.34 10.13 -8.76
C GLY A 131 4.72 11.42 -8.04
N GLY A 132 5.23 12.41 -8.77
CA GLY A 132 5.74 13.64 -8.16
C GLY A 132 6.88 13.34 -7.18
N PRO A 133 6.90 13.94 -5.98
CA PRO A 133 7.99 13.76 -5.02
C PRO A 133 7.90 12.45 -4.22
N TRP A 134 6.75 11.77 -4.20
CA TRP A 134 6.51 10.60 -3.34
C TRP A 134 7.46 9.42 -3.60
N PRO A 135 7.73 9.02 -4.86
CA PRO A 135 8.65 7.90 -5.14
C PRO A 135 10.06 8.15 -4.60
N ASN A 136 10.57 9.37 -4.78
CA ASN A 136 11.90 9.74 -4.29
C ASN A 136 11.94 9.80 -2.76
N ARG A 137 10.89 10.35 -2.13
CA ARG A 137 10.76 10.38 -0.66
C ARG A 137 10.80 8.97 -0.07
N LEU A 138 10.07 8.02 -0.66
CA LEU A 138 10.08 6.61 -0.22
C LEU A 138 11.45 5.94 -0.39
N SER A 139 12.11 6.15 -1.53
CA SER A 139 13.47 5.65 -1.76
C SER A 139 14.46 6.20 -0.72
N MET A 140 14.41 7.52 -0.44
CA MET A 140 15.26 8.13 0.59
C MET A 140 14.93 7.65 2.00
N THR A 141 13.65 7.46 2.36
CA THR A 141 13.26 6.84 3.63
C THR A 141 13.82 5.43 3.75
N CYS A 142 13.77 4.64 2.68
CA CYS A 142 14.34 3.29 2.66
C CYS A 142 15.84 3.29 2.90
N PHE A 143 16.60 4.12 2.17
CA PHE A 143 18.05 4.24 2.38
C PHE A 143 18.42 4.79 3.75
N HIS A 144 17.60 5.68 4.31
CA HIS A 144 17.79 6.16 5.67
C HIS A 144 17.72 5.00 6.68
N TYR A 145 16.75 4.10 6.54
CA TYR A 145 16.65 2.91 7.39
C TYR A 145 17.79 1.92 7.19
N LEU A 146 18.24 1.69 5.94
CA LEU A 146 19.45 0.89 5.72
C LEU A 146 20.67 1.47 6.45
N GLY A 147 20.85 2.80 6.37
CA GLY A 147 21.96 3.46 7.06
C GLY A 147 21.83 3.49 8.59
N GLU A 148 20.61 3.50 9.12
CA GLU A 148 20.35 3.59 10.57
C GLU A 148 20.45 2.23 11.27
N PHE A 149 19.81 1.19 10.71
CA PHE A 149 19.74 -0.14 11.33
C PHE A 149 20.78 -1.12 10.78
N GLY A 150 21.25 -0.90 9.55
CA GLY A 150 22.09 -1.86 8.85
C GLY A 150 21.30 -3.06 8.31
N GLU A 151 21.87 -3.70 7.30
CA GLU A 151 21.27 -4.80 6.56
C GLU A 151 21.10 -6.05 7.42
N ASP A 152 22.09 -6.34 8.28
CA ASP A 152 22.08 -7.51 9.18
C ASP A 152 20.90 -7.47 10.14
N GLN A 153 20.69 -6.32 10.81
CA GLN A 153 19.61 -6.16 11.77
C GLN A 153 18.24 -6.22 11.09
N ILE A 154 18.11 -5.60 9.91
CA ILE A 154 16.88 -5.63 9.12
C ILE A 154 16.56 -7.06 8.68
N TYR A 155 17.57 -7.81 8.21
CA TYR A 155 17.38 -9.19 7.79
C TYR A 155 17.03 -10.11 8.97
N GLU A 156 17.69 -9.95 10.12
CA GLU A 156 17.34 -10.69 11.35
C GLU A 156 15.91 -10.40 11.79
N ALA A 157 15.49 -9.13 11.81
CA ALA A 157 14.13 -8.75 12.15
C ALA A 157 13.10 -9.33 11.16
N TYR A 158 13.39 -9.30 9.86
CA TYR A 158 12.58 -9.97 8.83
C TYR A 158 12.39 -11.46 9.11
N ARG A 159 13.48 -12.16 9.46
CA ARG A 159 13.48 -13.59 9.76
C ARG A 159 12.64 -13.94 10.99
N GLN A 160 12.50 -13.00 11.93
CA GLN A 160 11.60 -13.13 13.09
C GLN A 160 10.13 -12.86 12.74
N GLY A 161 9.85 -12.25 11.60
CA GLY A 161 8.51 -12.02 11.06
C GLY A 161 8.25 -10.57 10.67
N HIS A 162 7.20 -10.36 9.88
CA HIS A 162 6.84 -9.04 9.36
C HIS A 162 6.56 -8.02 10.47
N GLU A 163 5.86 -8.43 11.53
CA GLU A 163 5.57 -7.58 12.69
C GLU A 163 6.84 -7.09 13.38
N THR A 164 7.87 -7.95 13.48
CA THR A 164 9.16 -7.58 14.07
C THR A 164 9.92 -6.59 13.18
N LEU A 165 9.89 -6.80 11.86
CA LEU A 165 10.46 -5.87 10.90
C LEU A 165 9.77 -4.49 10.96
N GLU A 166 8.44 -4.46 10.98
CA GLU A 166 7.70 -3.20 11.13
C GLU A 166 8.00 -2.55 12.49
N ALA A 167 8.06 -3.32 13.58
CA ALA A 167 8.39 -2.79 14.90
C ALA A 167 9.80 -2.18 14.96
N LEU A 168 10.79 -2.80 14.29
CA LEU A 168 12.15 -2.27 14.17
C LEU A 168 12.15 -0.91 13.45
N LEU A 169 11.51 -0.85 12.28
CA LEU A 169 11.58 0.34 11.41
C LEU A 169 10.65 1.47 11.87
N CYS A 170 9.47 1.12 12.37
CA CYS A 170 8.36 2.07 12.57
C CYS A 170 8.04 2.36 14.04
N GLY A 171 8.43 1.45 14.93
CA GLY A 171 8.20 1.53 16.37
C GLY A 171 9.24 2.36 17.13
N GLY A 172 9.17 2.32 18.46
CA GLY A 172 10.07 3.04 19.36
C GLY A 172 9.59 4.46 19.73
N THR A 173 10.16 5.06 20.78
CA THR A 173 9.72 6.39 21.27
C THR A 173 9.87 7.52 20.25
N HIS A 174 10.78 7.34 19.28
CA HIS A 174 11.00 8.26 18.17
C HIS A 174 10.57 7.67 16.81
N GLY A 175 9.88 6.53 16.84
CA GLY A 175 9.38 5.84 15.66
C GLY A 175 8.42 6.70 14.85
N SER A 176 8.41 6.49 13.54
CA SER A 176 7.55 7.24 12.62
C SER A 176 6.05 7.09 12.92
N CYS A 177 5.65 6.03 13.61
CA CYS A 177 4.26 5.77 14.01
C CYS A 177 3.91 6.21 15.44
N SER A 178 4.87 6.69 16.23
CA SER A 178 4.61 7.09 17.62
C SER A 178 3.88 8.43 17.76
N GLN A 179 3.74 9.17 16.66
CA GLN A 179 3.01 10.44 16.58
C GLN A 179 1.63 10.31 15.90
N GLU A 180 1.08 9.10 15.73
CA GLU A 180 -0.28 8.95 15.20
C GLU A 180 -1.27 9.67 16.15
N ILE A 181 -1.71 10.86 15.76
CA ILE A 181 -2.86 11.52 16.38
C ILE A 181 -4.07 10.64 16.01
N PRO A 182 -4.82 10.10 17.00
CA PRO A 182 -6.03 9.36 16.70
C PRO A 182 -6.94 10.24 15.84
N ALA A 183 -7.38 9.71 14.70
CA ALA A 183 -8.43 10.34 13.90
C ALA A 183 -9.54 10.74 14.86
N GLN A 184 -9.79 12.04 15.01
CA GLN A 184 -10.87 12.52 15.87
C GLN A 184 -12.17 11.95 15.29
N ARG A 185 -12.65 10.86 15.90
CA ARG A 185 -14.06 10.52 15.88
C ARG A 185 -14.76 11.61 16.67
N GLU A 186 -15.06 12.72 16.02
CA GLU A 186 -16.17 13.55 16.45
C GLU A 186 -17.44 12.80 16.05
N GLU A 187 -17.82 11.87 16.93
CA GLU A 187 -19.16 11.34 16.99
C GLU A 187 -20.06 12.44 17.60
N LEU A 188 -20.99 12.93 16.77
CA LEU A 188 -22.21 13.70 17.07
C LEU A 188 -22.09 15.20 17.37
#